data_AF-F2D116-F1
#
_entry.id   AF-F2D116-F1
#
_cell.length_a   1.000
_cell.length_b   1.000
_cell.length_c   1.000
_cell.angle_alpha   90.00
_cell.angle_beta   90.00
_cell.angle_gamma   90.00
#
_symmetry.space_group_name_H-M   'P 1'
#
loop_
_entity.id
_entity.type
_entity.pdbx_description
1 polymer ?
#
loop_
_entity_poly.entity_id
_entity_poly.type
_entity_poly.pdbx_seq_one_letter_code
_entity_poly.pdbx_strand_id
1 'polypeptide(L)'
;MVEEIQPEAHLQGTIQEQMLYNRRTLKEITEITYESEKQEKFYTTEAMIKSIDTSDEWYYIGCRKCNKKVQKQGNHFYCPKCEKEPENTCPRYKLKLEICDLSATTTCTMFEAEAKKN
;
A
#
# COMPACT_ATOMS: atom_id res chain seq x y z
N MET A 1 9.33 19.61 -21.94
CA MET A 1 9.89 18.68 -20.94
C MET A 1 8.92 18.69 -19.78
N VAL A 2 8.20 17.59 -19.56
CA VAL A 2 7.28 17.49 -18.42
C VAL A 2 8.17 17.21 -17.22
N GLU A 3 8.24 18.14 -16.27
CA GLU A 3 8.96 17.91 -15.03
C GLU A 3 8.25 16.78 -14.29
N GLU A 4 8.93 15.64 -14.12
CA GLU A 4 8.49 14.57 -13.25
C GLU A 4 8.38 15.15 -11.84
N ILE A 5 7.14 15.31 -11.36
CA ILE A 5 6.90 15.70 -9.97
C ILE A 5 7.48 14.58 -9.10
N GLN A 6 8.57 14.90 -8.39
CA GLN A 6 9.22 13.99 -7.45
C GLN A 6 8.14 13.45 -6.48
N PRO A 7 7.98 12.12 -6.33
CA PRO A 7 6.98 11.50 -5.45
C PRO A 7 7.08 11.91 -3.98
N GLU A 8 8.08 12.68 -3.60
CA GLU A 8 8.52 12.83 -2.21
C GLU A 8 8.01 14.13 -1.57
N ALA A 9 7.65 15.17 -2.33
CA ALA A 9 7.34 16.48 -1.77
C ALA A 9 6.03 16.53 -0.94
N HIS A 10 5.01 15.76 -1.33
CA HIS A 10 3.72 15.69 -0.62
C HIS A 10 3.71 14.66 0.52
N LEU A 11 4.86 14.01 0.78
CA LEU A 11 5.10 13.15 1.94
C LEU A 11 6.11 13.78 2.90
N GLN A 12 6.53 15.02 2.66
CA GLN A 12 7.38 15.76 3.59
C GLN A 12 6.58 16.19 4.82
N GLY A 13 7.25 16.13 5.98
CA GLY A 13 6.67 16.47 7.27
C GLY A 13 6.03 15.30 8.01
N THR A 14 5.57 15.60 9.21
CA THR A 14 4.82 14.70 10.10
C THR A 14 3.45 14.35 9.51
N ILE A 15 2.83 13.27 9.99
CA ILE A 15 1.46 12.90 9.61
C ILE A 15 0.48 14.04 9.91
N GLN A 16 0.67 14.77 11.03
CA GLN A 16 -0.16 15.91 11.37
C GLN A 16 -0.06 17.05 10.34
N GLU A 17 1.14 17.32 9.83
CA GLU A 17 1.34 18.34 8.79
C GLU A 17 0.72 17.91 7.47
N GLN A 18 0.85 16.63 7.10
CA GLN A 18 0.21 16.07 5.90
C GLN A 18 -1.31 16.22 5.94
N MET A 19 -1.93 15.91 7.09
CA MET A 19 -3.38 16.06 7.31
C MET A 19 -3.89 17.47 7.07
N LEU A 20 -3.06 18.51 7.19
CA LEU A 20 -3.50 19.88 6.97
C LEU A 20 -3.82 20.17 5.49
N TYR A 21 -3.12 19.53 4.55
CA TYR A 21 -3.24 19.85 3.12
C TYR A 21 -3.79 18.72 2.25
N ASN A 22 -3.60 17.45 2.62
CA ASN A 22 -4.01 16.31 1.79
C ASN A 22 -5.17 15.48 2.38
N ARG A 23 -5.83 15.99 3.42
CA ARG A 23 -6.95 15.27 4.05
C ARG A 23 -8.20 15.30 3.18
N ARG A 24 -8.78 14.12 2.97
CA ARG A 24 -10.00 13.89 2.17
C ARG A 24 -10.91 12.86 2.84
N THR A 25 -12.20 12.96 2.54
CA THR A 25 -13.18 11.92 2.83
C THR A 25 -12.99 10.72 1.91
N LEU A 26 -13.48 9.55 2.30
CA LEU A 26 -13.41 8.36 1.46
C LEU A 26 -14.14 8.56 0.14
N LYS A 27 -15.31 9.22 0.14
CA LYS A 27 -16.06 9.52 -1.08
C LYS A 27 -15.22 10.34 -2.06
N GLU A 28 -14.64 11.44 -1.60
CA GLU A 28 -13.75 12.27 -2.43
C GLU A 28 -12.61 11.45 -3.01
N ILE A 29 -11.95 10.60 -2.20
CA ILE A 29 -10.84 9.76 -2.66
C ILE A 29 -11.29 8.80 -3.77
N THR A 30 -12.44 8.15 -3.59
CA THR A 30 -12.96 7.17 -4.55
C THR A 30 -13.48 7.78 -5.86
N GLU A 31 -13.83 9.06 -5.85
CA GLU A 31 -14.34 9.79 -7.02
C GLU A 31 -13.23 10.54 -7.79
N ILE A 32 -11.98 10.50 -7.31
CA ILE A 32 -10.85 11.11 -8.03
C ILE A 32 -10.65 10.39 -9.36
N THR A 33 -10.65 11.18 -10.43
CA THR A 33 -10.27 10.74 -11.76
C THR A 33 -8.78 11.01 -11.99
N TYR A 34 -8.11 10.08 -12.67
CA TYR A 34 -6.70 10.19 -13.03
C TYR A 34 -6.59 10.61 -14.49
N GLU A 35 -5.78 11.64 -14.76
CA GLU A 35 -5.51 12.10 -16.14
C GLU A 35 -4.54 11.16 -16.87
N SER A 36 -3.75 10.37 -16.12
CA SER A 36 -2.86 9.32 -16.66
C SER A 36 -2.56 8.24 -15.63
N GLU A 37 -2.24 7.03 -16.09
CA GLU A 37 -1.91 5.85 -15.24
C GLU A 37 -0.60 6.00 -14.45
N LYS A 38 0.23 7.00 -14.78
CA LYS A 38 1.54 7.23 -14.13
C LYS A 38 1.48 8.19 -12.95
N GLN A 39 0.30 8.72 -12.61
CA GLN A 39 0.17 9.71 -11.55
C GLN A 39 -0.12 9.04 -10.20
N GLU A 40 0.90 8.97 -9.35
CA GLU A 40 0.72 8.62 -7.94
C GLU A 40 0.26 9.86 -7.15
N LYS A 41 -0.76 9.70 -6.32
CA LYS A 41 -1.26 10.74 -5.40
C LYS A 41 -1.47 10.15 -4.02
N PHE A 42 -1.13 10.91 -3.00
CA PHE A 42 -1.22 10.49 -1.61
C PHE A 42 -2.15 11.42 -0.84
N TYR A 43 -3.02 10.82 -0.05
CA TYR A 43 -4.04 11.50 0.74
C TYR A 43 -4.01 10.96 2.16
N THR A 44 -4.46 11.77 3.11
CA THR A 44 -4.79 11.31 4.46
C THR A 44 -6.30 11.23 4.60
N THR A 45 -6.75 10.29 5.43
CA THR A 45 -8.17 10.14 5.76
C THR A 45 -8.29 9.61 7.18
N GLU A 46 -9.39 9.94 7.84
CA GLU A 46 -9.78 9.33 9.11
C GLU A 46 -10.96 8.41 8.84
N ALA A 47 -10.76 7.12 9.07
CA ALA A 47 -11.74 6.09 8.80
C ALA A 47 -11.69 5.02 9.88
N MET A 48 -12.81 4.33 10.06
CA MET A 48 -12.95 3.16 10.92
C MET A 48 -12.76 1.89 10.09
N ILE A 49 -12.03 0.91 10.62
CA ILE A 49 -11.94 -0.43 10.03
C ILE A 49 -13.24 -1.17 10.37
N LYS A 50 -14.02 -1.54 9.36
CA LYS A 50 -15.24 -2.34 9.53
C LYS A 50 -14.93 -3.83 9.59
N SER A 51 -14.06 -4.29 8.71
CA SER A 51 -13.69 -5.70 8.62
C SER A 51 -12.31 -5.89 8.00
N ILE A 52 -11.70 -7.04 8.28
CA ILE A 52 -10.46 -7.51 7.66
C ILE A 52 -10.83 -8.72 6.82
N ASP A 53 -10.64 -8.61 5.50
CA ASP A 53 -10.86 -9.71 4.58
C ASP A 53 -9.63 -10.62 4.57
N THR A 54 -9.77 -11.78 5.20
CA THR A 54 -8.75 -12.85 5.23
C THR A 54 -9.12 -14.04 4.36
N SER A 55 -10.18 -13.91 3.55
CA SER A 55 -10.71 -15.02 2.76
C SER A 55 -9.80 -15.45 1.60
N ASP A 56 -8.94 -14.54 1.09
CA ASP A 56 -7.96 -14.85 0.06
C ASP A 56 -6.67 -13.99 0.17
N GLU A 57 -5.52 -14.60 -0.17
CA GLU A 57 -4.17 -14.02 -0.27
C GLU A 57 -3.80 -12.89 0.74
N TRP A 58 -4.15 -13.06 2.03
CA TRP A 58 -3.87 -12.08 3.10
C TRP A 58 -2.37 -11.92 3.44
N TYR A 59 -1.52 -12.72 2.81
CA TYR A 59 -0.07 -12.59 2.83
C TYR A 59 0.54 -12.97 1.49
N TYR A 60 1.79 -12.56 1.28
CA TYR A 60 2.63 -13.08 0.21
C TYR A 60 3.98 -13.54 0.75
N ILE A 61 4.62 -14.48 0.06
CA ILE A 61 6.01 -14.86 0.35
C ILE A 61 6.91 -13.78 -0.25
N GLY A 62 7.67 -13.10 0.60
CA GLY A 62 8.57 -12.02 0.22
C GLY A 62 10.04 -12.39 0.43
N CYS A 63 10.91 -11.76 -0.35
CA CYS A 63 12.35 -11.81 -0.13
C CYS A 63 12.68 -11.16 1.22
N ARG A 64 13.47 -11.81 2.07
CA ARG A 64 13.85 -11.24 3.37
C ARG A 64 14.73 -9.99 3.24
N LYS A 65 15.51 -9.88 2.17
CA LYS A 65 16.42 -8.75 1.89
C LYS A 65 15.71 -7.48 1.41
N CYS A 66 14.74 -7.60 0.49
CA CYS A 66 14.18 -6.43 -0.21
C CYS A 66 12.66 -6.31 -0.12
N ASN A 67 12.00 -7.20 0.64
CA ASN A 67 10.56 -7.27 0.89
C ASN A 67 9.67 -7.53 -0.34
N LYS A 68 10.22 -7.59 -1.57
CA LYS A 68 9.42 -7.87 -2.78
C LYS A 68 8.93 -9.31 -2.82
N LYS A 69 7.71 -9.51 -3.34
CA LYS A 69 7.11 -10.83 -3.57
C LYS A 69 8.04 -11.68 -4.44
N VAL A 70 8.31 -12.90 -4.00
CA VAL A 70 9.11 -13.86 -4.78
C VAL A 70 8.21 -14.61 -5.76
N GLN A 71 8.79 -15.05 -6.87
CA GLN A 71 8.14 -15.92 -7.84
C GLN A 71 8.54 -17.36 -7.55
N LYS A 72 7.58 -18.28 -7.52
CA LYS A 72 7.85 -19.71 -7.40
C LYS A 72 8.16 -20.27 -8.80
N GLN A 73 9.36 -20.81 -8.98
CA GLN A 73 9.81 -21.42 -10.24
C GLN A 73 10.15 -22.89 -9.97
N GLY A 74 9.14 -23.76 -10.14
CA GLY A 74 9.24 -25.17 -9.73
C GLY A 74 9.44 -25.30 -8.22
N ASN A 75 10.61 -25.80 -7.82
CA ASN A 75 10.99 -26.00 -6.41
C ASN A 75 11.80 -24.83 -5.83
N HIS A 76 12.13 -23.82 -6.62
CA HIS A 76 12.95 -22.69 -6.18
C HIS A 76 12.12 -21.41 -6.11
N PHE A 77 12.61 -20.44 -5.33
CA PHE A 77 12.08 -19.09 -5.32
C PHE A 77 13.02 -18.16 -6.08
N TYR A 78 12.46 -17.20 -6.81
CA TYR A 78 13.22 -16.15 -7.50
C TYR A 78 12.76 -14.77 -7.03
N CYS A 79 13.71 -13.93 -6.66
CA CYS A 79 13.43 -12.55 -6.30
C CYS A 79 13.68 -11.64 -7.51
N PRO A 80 12.64 -11.04 -8.12
CA PRO A 80 12.82 -10.21 -9.32
C PRO A 80 13.60 -8.92 -9.05
N LYS A 81 13.57 -8.39 -7.81
CA LYS A 81 14.33 -7.18 -7.44
C LYS A 81 15.78 -7.46 -7.10
N CYS A 82 16.11 -8.64 -6.61
CA CYS A 82 17.50 -9.03 -6.34
C CYS A 82 18.13 -9.82 -7.49
N GLU A 83 17.32 -10.16 -8.49
CA GLU A 83 17.67 -10.93 -9.68
C GLU A 83 18.32 -12.29 -9.39
N LYS A 84 18.00 -12.88 -8.23
CA LYS A 84 18.58 -14.15 -7.78
C LYS A 84 17.61 -14.92 -6.89
N GLU A 85 17.94 -16.19 -6.65
CA GLU A 85 17.31 -16.96 -5.58
C GLU A 85 17.59 -16.31 -4.22
N PRO A 86 16.54 -15.99 -3.44
CA PRO A 86 16.73 -15.39 -2.13
C PRO A 86 17.27 -16.44 -1.14
N GLU A 87 18.29 -16.07 -0.36
CA GLU A 87 18.80 -16.93 0.72
C GLU A 87 17.72 -17.33 1.73
N ASN A 88 16.75 -16.44 1.96
CA ASN A 88 15.62 -16.65 2.84
C ASN A 88 14.36 -15.94 2.33
N THR A 89 13.22 -16.57 2.58
CA THR A 89 11.90 -16.01 2.35
C THR A 89 11.14 -15.84 3.67
N CYS A 90 10.22 -14.88 3.74
CA CYS A 90 9.30 -14.75 4.86
C CYS A 90 7.89 -14.37 4.39
N PRO A 91 6.82 -14.89 5.04
CA PRO A 91 5.47 -14.37 4.85
C PRO A 91 5.39 -12.91 5.24
N ARG A 92 4.66 -12.11 4.45
CA ARG A 92 4.43 -10.67 4.68
C ARG A 92 2.97 -10.34 4.50
N TYR A 93 2.41 -9.55 5.41
CA TYR A 93 1.00 -9.17 5.37
C TYR A 93 0.66 -8.33 4.13
N LYS A 94 -0.51 -8.63 3.56
CA LYS A 94 -1.23 -7.88 2.53
C LYS A 94 -2.71 -7.98 2.89
N LEU A 95 -3.11 -7.25 3.90
CA LEU A 95 -4.47 -7.31 4.43
C LEU A 95 -5.37 -6.41 3.60
N LYS A 96 -6.46 -6.98 3.07
CA LYS A 96 -7.53 -6.18 2.48
C LYS A 96 -8.49 -5.79 3.59
N LEU A 97 -8.73 -4.49 3.73
CA LEU A 97 -9.58 -3.93 4.77
C LEU A 97 -10.83 -3.34 4.13
N GLU A 98 -11.97 -3.52 4.77
CA GLU A 98 -13.12 -2.64 4.55
C GLU A 98 -13.04 -1.50 5.56
N ILE A 99 -13.07 -0.27 5.06
CA ILE A 99 -13.00 0.94 5.86
C ILE A 99 -14.20 1.84 5.57
N CYS A 100 -14.63 2.60 6.57
CA CYS A 100 -15.71 3.57 6.41
C CYS A 100 -15.43 4.89 7.12
N ASP A 101 -16.00 5.95 6.58
CA ASP A 101 -16.19 7.23 7.25
C ASP A 101 -17.67 7.64 7.12
N LEU A 102 -18.02 8.88 7.45
CA LEU A 102 -19.39 9.38 7.32
C LEU A 102 -19.84 9.54 5.86
N SER A 103 -18.92 9.52 4.89
CA SER A 103 -19.18 9.80 3.48
C SER A 103 -19.36 8.53 2.64
N ALA A 104 -18.61 7.46 2.94
CA ALA A 104 -18.59 6.25 2.15
C ALA A 104 -18.03 5.04 2.92
N THR A 105 -18.22 3.86 2.34
CA THR A 105 -17.49 2.62 2.69
C THR A 105 -16.71 2.18 1.45
N THR A 106 -15.44 1.82 1.63
CA THR A 106 -14.57 1.37 0.54
C THR A 106 -13.55 0.35 1.05
N THR A 107 -12.69 -0.15 0.17
CA THR A 107 -11.62 -1.08 0.53
C THR A 107 -10.24 -0.47 0.36
N CYS A 108 -9.31 -0.80 1.24
CA CYS A 108 -7.88 -0.50 1.07
C CYS A 108 -7.02 -1.75 1.31
N THR A 109 -5.75 -1.71 0.89
CA THR A 109 -4.78 -2.77 1.20
C THR A 109 -3.72 -2.23 2.15
N MET A 110 -3.54 -2.90 3.28
CA MET A 110 -2.53 -2.60 4.30
C MET A 110 -1.38 -3.60 4.24
N PHE A 111 -0.14 -3.11 4.17
CA PHE A 111 1.05 -3.95 4.11
C PHE A 111 1.71 -4.11 5.49
N GLU A 112 2.72 -4.98 5.55
CA GLU A 112 3.35 -5.42 6.80
C GLU A 112 3.86 -4.32 7.73
N ALA A 113 4.40 -3.22 7.21
CA ALA A 113 4.97 -2.14 8.03
C ALA A 113 3.90 -1.47 8.89
N GLU A 114 2.70 -1.33 8.35
CA GLU A 114 1.55 -0.73 9.01
C GLU A 114 0.78 -1.74 9.86
N ALA A 115 0.70 -3.01 9.41
CA ALA A 115 -0.07 -4.06 10.08
C ALA A 115 0.53 -4.56 11.41
N LYS A 116 1.83 -4.34 11.66
CA LYS A 116 2.54 -4.85 12.85
C LYS A 116 2.59 -3.89 14.04
N LYS A 117 1.92 -2.74 13.98
CA LYS A 117 1.89 -1.79 15.11
C LYS A 117 1.02 -2.35 16.24
N ASN A 118 1.66 -2.66 17.37
CA ASN A 118 1.03 -2.94 18.67
C ASN A 118 0.89 -1.64 19.46
#